data_AF-A0A8B7EBU4-F1
#
_entry.id   AF-A0A8B7EBU4-F1
#
_cell.length_a   1.000
_cell.length_b   1.000
_cell.length_c   1.000
_cell.angle_alpha   90.00
_cell.angle_beta   90.00
_cell.angle_gamma   90.00
#
_symmetry.space_group_name_H-M   'P 1'
#
loop_
_entity.id
_entity.type
_entity.pdbx_description
1 polymer ?
#
loop_
_entity_poly.entity_id
_entity_poly.type
_entity_poly.pdbx_seq_one_letter_code
_entity_poly.pdbx_strand_id
1 'polypeptide(L)'
;DIMTVDLTSIEIRNQYENAFDQNFIQPFFSSLDEELLGFNKFLIVDRFINDSPLMKKLYEQETESDLSNVTVMSPQLWFYRQSVSVESLKVAVQLKVAAGGAKEISILVKFLEQESVLSMIKELPLILELQKTLQHEFNYKLDKATAVDKTVDEFLLDISASKPDINTSIRYKIKV
;
A
#
# COMPACT_ATOMS: atom_id res chain seq x y z
N ASP A 1 -29.19 -22.91 -2.98
CA ASP A 1 -29.92 -21.62 -2.99
C ASP A 1 -29.05 -20.48 -2.49
N ILE A 2 -28.25 -19.91 -3.39
CA ILE A 2 -27.70 -18.56 -3.20
C ILE A 2 -28.85 -17.64 -3.56
N MET A 3 -29.77 -17.46 -2.61
CA MET A 3 -30.94 -16.61 -2.79
C MET A 3 -30.48 -15.19 -3.09
N THR A 4 -31.12 -14.59 -4.08
CA THR A 4 -31.04 -13.18 -4.47
C THR A 4 -31.04 -12.28 -3.24
N VAL A 5 -29.86 -11.83 -2.82
CA VAL A 5 -29.70 -10.89 -1.69
C VAL A 5 -29.91 -9.49 -2.24
N ASP A 6 -30.99 -8.83 -1.81
CA ASP A 6 -31.19 -7.41 -2.06
C ASP A 6 -30.22 -6.61 -1.18
N LEU A 7 -29.14 -6.08 -1.78
CA LEU A 7 -28.04 -5.38 -1.09
C LEU A 7 -28.37 -3.90 -0.78
N THR A 8 -29.65 -3.58 -0.60
CA THR A 8 -30.15 -2.20 -0.46
C THR A 8 -29.86 -1.57 0.90
N SER A 9 -29.71 -2.38 1.96
CA SER A 9 -29.35 -1.92 3.31
C SER A 9 -27.89 -2.22 3.65
N ILE A 10 -27.28 -1.31 4.41
CA ILE A 10 -25.90 -1.44 4.90
C ILE A 10 -25.75 -2.70 5.75
N GLU A 11 -26.75 -3.02 6.57
CA GLU A 11 -26.75 -4.21 7.44
C GLU A 11 -26.74 -5.50 6.62
N ILE A 12 -27.54 -5.57 5.55
CA ILE A 12 -27.61 -6.75 4.67
C ILE A 12 -26.28 -6.91 3.92
N ARG A 13 -25.68 -5.80 3.46
CA ARG A 13 -24.36 -5.82 2.82
C ARG A 13 -23.27 -6.30 3.79
N ASN A 14 -23.25 -5.81 5.02
CA ASN A 14 -22.27 -6.25 6.02
C ASN A 14 -22.42 -7.75 6.35
N GLN A 15 -23.66 -8.25 6.43
CA GLN A 15 -23.91 -9.69 6.63
C GLN A 15 -23.42 -10.52 5.44
N TYR A 16 -23.66 -10.05 4.22
CA TYR A 16 -23.15 -10.69 3.01
C TYR A 16 -21.61 -10.69 2.97
N GLU A 17 -20.97 -9.56 3.24
CA GLU A 17 -19.51 -9.43 3.24
C GLU A 17 -18.87 -10.36 4.28
N ASN A 18 -19.41 -10.41 5.49
CA ASN A 18 -18.94 -11.33 6.53
C ASN A 18 -19.13 -12.80 6.15
N ALA A 19 -20.30 -13.16 5.59
CA ALA A 19 -20.57 -14.53 5.15
C ALA A 19 -19.68 -14.93 3.97
N PHE A 20 -19.41 -14.00 3.04
CA PHE A 20 -18.53 -14.22 1.91
C PHE A 20 -17.07 -14.39 2.37
N ASP A 21 -16.62 -13.55 3.29
CA ASP A 21 -15.27 -13.63 3.85
C ASP A 21 -15.04 -14.98 4.57
N GLN A 22 -15.96 -15.37 5.45
CA GLN A 22 -15.85 -16.61 6.21
C GLN A 22 -15.92 -17.87 5.35
N ASN A 23 -16.79 -17.90 4.34
CA ASN A 23 -17.04 -19.11 3.55
C ASN A 23 -16.09 -19.29 2.37
N PHE A 24 -15.60 -18.19 1.78
CA PHE A 24 -14.81 -18.25 0.54
C PHE A 24 -13.41 -17.70 0.70
N ILE A 25 -13.26 -16.52 1.30
CA ILE A 25 -11.97 -15.82 1.36
C ILE A 25 -11.02 -16.52 2.36
N GLN A 26 -11.44 -16.68 3.62
CA GLN A 26 -10.59 -17.25 4.66
C GLN A 26 -10.12 -18.69 4.35
N PRO A 27 -10.99 -19.61 3.88
CA PRO A 27 -10.55 -20.96 3.53
C PRO A 27 -9.59 -20.96 2.33
N PHE A 28 -9.85 -20.12 1.32
CA PHE A 28 -8.99 -20.01 0.14
C PHE A 28 -7.59 -19.51 0.51
N PHE A 29 -7.47 -18.44 1.32
CA PHE A 29 -6.15 -17.97 1.78
C PHE A 29 -5.41 -18.99 2.65
N SER A 30 -6.14 -19.90 3.32
CA SER A 30 -5.53 -20.96 4.11
C SER A 30 -5.04 -22.14 3.26
N SER A 31 -5.70 -22.44 2.13
CA SER A 31 -5.29 -23.51 1.19
C SER A 31 -4.37 -23.01 0.06
N LEU A 32 -4.29 -21.70 -0.15
CA LEU A 32 -3.59 -21.11 -1.30
C LEU A 32 -2.12 -21.52 -1.39
N ASP A 33 -1.40 -21.55 -0.28
CA ASP A 33 0.02 -21.92 -0.27
C ASP A 33 0.21 -23.38 -0.71
N GLU A 34 -0.67 -24.29 -0.25
CA GLU A 34 -0.63 -25.71 -0.62
C GLU A 34 -1.04 -25.93 -2.08
N GLU A 35 -2.08 -25.22 -2.53
CA GLU A 35 -2.55 -25.26 -3.91
C GLU A 35 -1.51 -24.67 -4.87
N LEU A 36 -0.84 -23.59 -4.50
CA LEU A 36 0.21 -22.96 -5.30
C LEU A 36 1.45 -23.85 -5.38
N LEU A 37 1.83 -24.51 -4.29
CA LEU A 37 2.88 -25.55 -4.32
C LEU A 37 2.48 -26.74 -5.19
N GLY A 38 1.22 -27.19 -5.12
CA GLY A 38 0.69 -28.24 -5.98
C GLY A 38 0.71 -27.86 -7.45
N PHE A 39 0.23 -26.66 -7.78
CA PHE A 39 0.20 -26.12 -9.13
C PHE A 39 1.61 -25.94 -9.72
N ASN A 40 2.55 -25.42 -8.93
CA ASN A 40 3.95 -25.33 -9.34
C ASN A 40 4.53 -26.71 -9.67
N LYS A 41 4.22 -27.75 -8.86
CA LYS A 41 4.62 -29.14 -9.18
C LYS A 41 4.00 -29.63 -10.48
N PHE A 42 2.73 -29.33 -10.74
CA PHE A 42 2.08 -29.71 -12.01
C PHE A 42 2.68 -28.98 -13.21
N LEU A 43 2.97 -27.68 -13.10
CA LEU A 43 3.65 -26.92 -14.15
C LEU A 43 5.03 -27.48 -14.45
N ILE A 44 5.77 -27.88 -13.43
CA ILE A 44 7.11 -28.45 -13.57
C ILE A 44 7.09 -29.82 -14.31
N VAL A 45 6.01 -30.59 -14.16
CA VAL A 45 5.81 -31.87 -14.86
C VAL A 45 5.42 -31.66 -16.32
N ASP A 46 4.95 -30.47 -16.70
CA ASP A 46 4.61 -30.18 -18.08
C ASP A 46 5.84 -30.21 -18.99
N ARG A 47 5.71 -30.96 -20.08
CA ARG A 47 6.80 -31.30 -21.00
C ARG A 47 7.39 -30.05 -21.67
N PHE A 48 6.55 -29.03 -21.88
CA PHE A 48 6.96 -27.76 -22.47
C PHE A 48 7.91 -26.95 -21.57
N ILE A 49 7.72 -27.05 -20.25
CA ILE A 49 8.54 -26.36 -19.24
C ILE A 49 9.84 -27.14 -19.00
N ASN A 50 9.78 -28.47 -19.00
CA ASN A 50 10.95 -29.33 -18.82
C ASN A 50 11.88 -29.35 -20.05
N ASP A 51 11.35 -29.31 -21.27
CA ASP A 51 12.18 -29.39 -22.48
C ASP A 51 12.92 -28.06 -22.79
N SER A 52 12.50 -26.93 -22.21
CA SER A 52 13.13 -25.62 -22.40
C SER A 52 14.14 -25.30 -21.29
N PRO A 53 15.43 -25.06 -21.61
CA PRO A 53 16.46 -24.73 -20.61
C PRO A 53 16.20 -23.38 -19.93
N LEU A 54 15.52 -22.45 -20.60
CA LEU A 54 15.13 -21.17 -20.00
C LEU A 54 14.06 -21.36 -18.94
N MET A 55 13.06 -22.20 -19.22
CA MET A 55 11.96 -22.45 -18.29
C MET A 55 12.45 -23.19 -17.05
N LYS A 56 13.33 -24.19 -17.21
CA LYS A 56 14.02 -24.85 -16.10
C LYS A 56 14.73 -23.88 -15.16
N LYS A 57 15.39 -22.86 -15.72
CA LYS A 57 16.10 -21.83 -14.95
C LYS A 57 15.15 -20.83 -14.30
N LEU A 58 14.06 -20.46 -14.98
CA LEU A 58 13.05 -19.52 -14.47
C LEU A 58 12.23 -20.10 -13.32
N TYR A 59 11.88 -21.39 -13.41
CA TYR A 59 11.15 -22.12 -12.35
C TYR A 59 12.09 -22.71 -11.29
N GLU A 60 13.37 -22.33 -11.29
CA GLU A 60 14.37 -22.72 -10.28
C GLU A 60 14.46 -24.25 -10.07
N GLN A 61 14.18 -25.03 -11.12
CA GLN A 61 14.07 -26.51 -11.06
C GLN A 61 15.44 -27.20 -10.94
N GLU A 62 16.52 -26.52 -11.32
CA GLU A 62 17.85 -27.11 -11.44
C GLU A 62 18.70 -26.94 -10.17
N THR A 63 18.26 -27.21 -8.93
CA THR A 63 19.25 -27.38 -7.83
C THR A 63 18.65 -27.90 -6.51
N GLU A 64 18.70 -29.22 -6.28
CA GLU A 64 18.97 -29.72 -4.92
C GLU A 64 20.45 -29.41 -4.62
N SER A 65 20.71 -28.18 -4.18
CA SER A 65 22.05 -27.78 -3.75
C SER A 65 22.22 -28.04 -2.26
N ASP A 66 23.24 -28.83 -1.96
CA ASP A 66 23.71 -29.10 -0.60
C ASP A 66 24.18 -27.78 0.04
N LEU A 67 23.39 -27.25 0.98
CA LEU A 67 23.62 -25.98 1.69
C LEU A 67 24.94 -25.96 2.49
N SER A 68 25.59 -27.12 2.62
CA SER A 68 26.88 -27.30 3.29
C SER A 68 28.06 -26.72 2.51
N ASN A 69 27.94 -26.47 1.20
CA ASN A 69 29.03 -25.94 0.36
C ASN A 69 28.57 -24.82 -0.59
N VAL A 70 28.00 -23.76 -0.02
CA VAL A 70 27.56 -22.58 -0.78
C VAL A 70 28.77 -21.72 -1.17
N THR A 71 29.00 -21.56 -2.47
CA THR A 71 29.98 -20.64 -3.04
C THR A 71 29.26 -19.47 -3.72
N VAL A 72 29.97 -18.38 -4.04
CA VAL A 72 29.37 -17.21 -4.73
C VAL A 72 28.73 -17.58 -6.08
N MET A 73 29.19 -18.66 -6.71
CA MET A 73 28.66 -19.18 -7.98
C MET A 73 27.46 -20.12 -7.79
N SER A 74 27.04 -20.39 -6.54
CA SER A 74 25.89 -21.25 -6.27
C SER A 74 24.59 -20.58 -6.73
N PRO A 75 23.74 -21.26 -7.53
CA PRO A 75 22.49 -20.71 -8.06
C PRO A 75 21.55 -20.17 -6.98
N GLN A 76 21.56 -20.76 -5.78
CA GLN A 76 20.73 -20.37 -4.64
C GLN A 76 20.93 -18.91 -4.18
N LEU A 77 22.10 -18.31 -4.43
CA LEU A 77 22.37 -16.92 -4.10
C LEU A 77 21.75 -15.94 -5.11
N TRP A 78 21.43 -16.42 -6.31
CA TRP A 78 20.95 -15.64 -7.44
C TRP A 78 19.46 -15.84 -7.71
N PHE A 79 18.78 -16.66 -6.90
CA PHE A 79 17.33 -16.82 -6.95
C PHE A 79 16.62 -15.51 -6.66
N TYR A 80 15.48 -15.34 -7.32
CA TYR A 80 14.70 -14.14 -7.17
C TYR A 80 14.12 -14.08 -5.76
N ARG A 81 14.28 -12.93 -5.09
CA ARG A 81 13.64 -12.66 -3.80
C ARG A 81 12.68 -11.51 -3.98
N GLN A 82 11.44 -11.72 -3.57
CA GLN A 82 10.46 -10.65 -3.55
C GLN A 82 10.94 -9.52 -2.63
N SER A 83 10.86 -8.29 -3.12
CA SER A 83 11.16 -7.11 -2.31
C SER A 83 10.16 -7.01 -1.16
N VAL A 84 10.66 -6.78 0.05
CA VAL A 84 9.81 -6.55 1.23
C VAL A 84 9.23 -5.15 1.12
N SER A 85 7.94 -5.06 0.79
CA SER A 85 7.16 -3.83 0.79
C SER A 85 6.26 -3.71 2.02
N VAL A 86 5.74 -2.51 2.29
CA VAL A 86 4.80 -2.29 3.40
C VAL A 86 3.53 -3.12 3.22
N GLU A 87 3.08 -3.31 1.98
CA GLU A 87 1.94 -4.16 1.63
C GLU A 87 2.23 -5.63 1.94
N SER A 88 3.42 -6.12 1.59
CA SER A 88 3.83 -7.49 1.92
C SER A 88 3.85 -7.73 3.43
N LEU A 89 4.25 -6.72 4.21
CA LEU A 89 4.23 -6.76 5.67
C LEU A 89 2.79 -6.72 6.23
N LYS A 90 1.90 -5.92 5.63
CA LYS A 90 0.47 -5.88 5.99
C LYS A 90 -0.16 -7.27 5.87
N VAL A 91 0.07 -7.95 4.76
CA VAL A 91 -0.43 -9.32 4.52
C VAL A 91 0.13 -10.30 5.56
N ALA A 92 1.44 -10.28 5.79
CA ALA A 92 2.07 -11.17 6.77
C ALA A 92 1.53 -10.97 8.20
N VAL A 93 1.30 -9.71 8.61
CA VAL A 93 0.70 -9.38 9.90
C VAL A 93 -0.74 -9.86 9.98
N GLN A 94 -1.54 -9.69 8.93
CA GLN A 94 -2.94 -10.17 8.89
C GLN A 94 -3.03 -11.70 9.05
N LEU A 95 -2.17 -12.45 8.34
CA LEU A 95 -2.11 -13.91 8.47
C LEU A 95 -1.72 -14.33 9.90
N LYS A 96 -0.75 -13.65 10.51
CA LYS A 96 -0.33 -13.94 11.89
C LYS A 96 -1.40 -13.57 12.91
N VAL A 97 -2.19 -12.52 12.66
CA VAL A 97 -3.34 -12.15 13.49
C VAL A 97 -4.44 -13.21 13.39
N ALA A 98 -4.74 -13.70 12.19
CA ALA A 98 -5.72 -14.77 11.96
C ALA A 98 -5.32 -16.08 12.67
N ALA A 99 -4.03 -16.38 12.75
CA ALA A 99 -3.49 -17.52 13.50
C ALA A 99 -3.45 -17.33 15.05
N GLY A 100 -4.03 -16.24 15.58
CA GLY A 100 -4.13 -15.99 17.03
C GLY A 100 -3.03 -15.11 17.62
N GLY A 101 -2.11 -14.57 16.82
CA GLY A 101 -1.01 -13.70 17.24
C GLY A 101 -1.39 -12.24 17.51
N ALA A 102 -2.69 -11.91 17.51
CA ALA A 102 -3.19 -10.53 17.57
C ALA A 102 -2.71 -9.73 18.80
N LYS A 103 -2.56 -10.39 19.95
CA LYS A 103 -2.16 -9.73 21.20
C LYS A 103 -0.71 -9.30 21.22
N GLU A 104 0.17 -10.05 20.56
CA GLU A 104 1.62 -9.79 20.53
C GLU A 104 1.98 -8.62 19.59
N ILE A 105 1.17 -8.38 18.57
CA ILE A 105 1.49 -7.48 17.44
C ILE A 105 0.49 -6.31 17.34
N SER A 106 -0.37 -6.12 18.35
CA SER A 106 -1.47 -5.15 18.34
C SER A 106 -1.08 -3.71 17.97
N ILE A 107 0.11 -3.24 18.38
CA ILE A 107 0.61 -1.91 18.03
C ILE A 107 0.97 -1.82 16.55
N LEU A 108 1.64 -2.84 16.01
CA LEU A 108 2.04 -2.88 14.61
C LEU A 108 0.82 -3.00 13.68
N VAL A 109 -0.21 -3.75 14.08
CA VAL A 109 -1.49 -3.82 13.35
C VAL A 109 -2.08 -2.41 13.21
N LYS A 110 -2.26 -1.71 14.33
CA LYS A 110 -2.80 -0.33 14.32
C LYS A 110 -1.94 0.65 13.54
N PHE A 111 -0.62 0.52 13.62
CA PHE A 111 0.32 1.34 12.86
C PHE A 111 0.14 1.12 11.36
N LEU A 112 0.06 -0.13 10.92
CA LEU A 112 -0.10 -0.47 9.51
C LEU A 112 -1.47 -0.07 8.96
N GLU A 113 -2.53 -0.15 9.75
CA GLU A 113 -3.87 0.38 9.40
C GLU A 113 -3.85 1.90 9.15
N GLN A 114 -3.04 2.63 9.92
CA GLN A 114 -2.96 4.10 9.85
C GLN A 114 -1.76 4.60 9.03
N GLU A 115 -1.03 3.74 8.34
CA GLU A 115 0.24 4.10 7.71
C GLU A 115 0.09 5.26 6.70
N SER A 116 -0.96 5.28 5.89
CA SER A 116 -1.24 6.37 4.94
C SER A 116 -1.49 7.71 5.65
N VAL A 117 -2.22 7.68 6.76
CA VAL A 117 -2.53 8.85 7.58
C VAL A 117 -1.27 9.34 8.29
N LEU A 118 -0.50 8.43 8.90
CA LEU A 118 0.77 8.74 9.56
C LEU A 118 1.79 9.33 8.59
N SER A 119 1.83 8.82 7.34
CA SER A 119 2.66 9.39 6.28
C SER A 119 2.24 10.82 5.92
N MET A 120 0.96 11.17 6.07
CA MET A 120 0.46 12.52 5.83
C MET A 120 0.77 13.49 7.00
N ILE A 121 0.93 12.99 8.23
CA ILE A 121 1.26 13.83 9.39
C ILE A 121 2.57 14.60 9.18
N LYS A 122 3.53 14.06 8.43
CA LYS A 122 4.78 14.76 8.11
C LYS A 122 4.55 16.09 7.36
N GLU A 123 3.44 16.20 6.64
CA GLU A 123 3.06 17.38 5.87
C GLU A 123 2.29 18.41 6.72
N LEU A 124 1.78 18.01 7.90
CA LEU A 124 0.96 18.85 8.76
C LEU A 124 1.67 20.14 9.22
N PRO A 125 2.96 20.11 9.64
CA PRO A 125 3.66 21.34 10.00
C PRO A 125 3.73 22.33 8.85
N LEU A 126 3.92 21.86 7.61
CA LEU A 126 3.99 22.70 6.42
C LEU A 126 2.65 23.40 6.16
N ILE A 127 1.54 22.68 6.31
CA ILE A 127 0.17 23.22 6.19
C ILE A 127 -0.10 24.27 7.28
N LEU A 128 0.29 23.99 8.52
CA LEU A 128 0.11 24.92 9.64
C LEU A 128 0.94 26.20 9.48
N GLU A 129 2.17 26.09 8.99
CA GLU A 129 3.00 27.25 8.67
C GLU A 129 2.39 28.07 7.53
N LEU A 130 1.91 27.41 6.47
CA LEU A 130 1.21 28.08 5.38
C LEU A 130 0.00 28.85 5.91
N GLN A 131 -0.84 28.22 6.72
CA GLN A 131 -2.00 28.86 7.33
C GLN A 131 -1.62 30.08 8.19
N LYS A 132 -0.55 29.98 9.00
CA LYS A 132 -0.05 31.10 9.81
C LYS A 132 0.45 32.26 8.94
N THR A 133 1.21 31.97 7.88
CA THR A 133 1.70 32.98 6.93
C THR A 133 0.52 33.68 6.25
N LEU A 134 -0.49 32.92 5.79
CA LEU A 134 -1.69 33.47 5.18
C LEU A 134 -2.48 34.35 6.16
N GLN A 135 -2.66 33.89 7.40
CA GLN A 135 -3.33 34.69 8.44
C GLN A 135 -2.57 35.97 8.74
N HIS A 136 -1.25 35.91 8.93
CA HIS A 136 -0.43 37.09 9.25
C HIS A 136 -0.49 38.15 8.15
N GLU A 137 -0.42 37.73 6.87
CA GLU A 137 -0.37 38.68 5.76
C GLU A 137 -1.75 39.27 5.40
N PHE A 138 -2.85 38.56 5.65
CA PHE A 138 -4.16 38.90 5.07
C PHE A 138 -5.31 39.14 6.05
N ASN A 139 -5.15 38.93 7.37
CA ASN A 139 -6.22 39.20 8.36
C ASN A 139 -6.75 40.65 8.31
N TYR A 140 -5.95 41.58 7.79
CA TYR A 140 -6.32 43.01 7.68
C TYR A 140 -6.53 43.51 6.25
N LYS A 141 -6.23 42.71 5.20
CA LYS A 141 -6.17 43.18 3.80
C LYS A 141 -7.21 42.56 2.86
N LEU A 142 -7.84 41.46 3.25
CA LEU A 142 -8.71 40.71 2.35
C LEU A 142 -10.16 40.79 2.84
N ASP A 143 -11.02 41.44 2.07
CA ASP A 143 -12.46 41.40 2.29
C ASP A 143 -12.98 39.99 1.98
N LYS A 144 -13.92 39.51 2.81
CA LYS A 144 -14.39 38.11 2.79
C LYS A 144 -15.09 37.77 1.47
N ALA A 145 -15.67 38.77 0.79
CA ALA A 145 -16.29 38.61 -0.52
C ALA A 145 -15.27 38.40 -1.64
N THR A 146 -14.17 39.16 -1.64
CA THR A 146 -13.07 39.05 -2.62
C THR A 146 -12.25 37.78 -2.44
N ALA A 147 -12.17 37.26 -1.21
CA ALA A 147 -11.45 36.03 -0.88
C ALA A 147 -12.10 34.76 -1.46
N VAL A 148 -13.44 34.77 -1.64
CA VAL A 148 -14.20 33.60 -2.11
C VAL A 148 -14.15 33.46 -3.63
N ASP A 149 -13.94 34.56 -4.35
CA ASP A 149 -13.94 34.60 -5.82
C ASP A 149 -12.54 34.37 -6.43
N LYS A 150 -11.47 34.64 -5.67
CA LYS A 150 -10.09 34.49 -6.15
C LYS A 150 -9.62 33.04 -6.22
N THR A 151 -9.02 32.68 -7.34
CA THR A 151 -8.32 31.40 -7.52
C THR A 151 -6.92 31.42 -6.89
N VAL A 152 -6.35 30.23 -6.61
CA VAL A 152 -4.99 30.11 -6.04
C VAL A 152 -3.93 30.67 -6.99
N ASP A 153 -4.12 30.56 -8.30
CA ASP A 153 -3.18 31.09 -9.30
C ASP A 153 -3.20 32.62 -9.36
N GLU A 154 -4.38 33.24 -9.35
CA GLU A 154 -4.51 34.70 -9.25
C GLU A 154 -3.93 35.23 -7.94
N PHE A 155 -4.11 34.48 -6.86
CA PHE A 155 -3.50 34.77 -5.56
C PHE A 155 -1.96 34.72 -5.60
N LEU A 156 -1.38 33.70 -6.24
CA LEU A 156 0.06 33.60 -6.41
C LEU A 156 0.61 34.70 -7.34
N LEU A 157 -0.16 35.21 -8.30
CA LEU A 157 0.24 36.34 -9.14
C LEU A 157 0.27 37.66 -8.34
N ASP A 158 -0.74 37.96 -7.54
CA ASP A 158 -0.79 39.17 -6.72
C ASP A 158 0.34 39.23 -5.68
N ILE A 159 0.69 38.09 -5.07
CA ILE A 159 1.82 38.02 -4.13
C ILE A 159 3.16 38.19 -4.86
N SER A 160 3.28 37.69 -6.10
CA SER A 160 4.52 37.84 -6.87
C SER A 160 4.83 39.31 -7.13
N ALA A 161 3.79 40.13 -7.33
CA ALA A 161 3.92 41.57 -7.54
C ALA A 161 4.23 42.33 -6.23
N SER A 162 3.78 41.84 -5.07
CA SER A 162 3.96 42.53 -3.78
C SER A 162 5.20 42.09 -2.99
N LYS A 163 5.51 40.78 -2.95
CA LYS A 163 6.60 40.18 -2.14
C LYS A 163 7.10 38.87 -2.78
N PRO A 164 8.12 38.92 -3.65
CA PRO A 164 8.60 37.75 -4.39
C PRO A 164 9.23 36.66 -3.51
N ASP A 165 9.91 37.01 -2.42
CA ASP A 165 10.57 36.02 -1.54
C ASP A 165 9.59 35.11 -0.80
N ILE A 166 8.44 35.67 -0.42
CA ILE A 166 7.37 34.93 0.26
C ILE A 166 6.62 34.04 -0.73
N ASN A 167 6.53 34.46 -2.00
CA ASN A 167 5.90 33.69 -3.06
C ASN A 167 6.57 32.34 -3.28
N THR A 168 7.90 32.32 -3.38
CA THR A 168 8.68 31.09 -3.58
C THR A 168 8.47 30.10 -2.43
N SER A 169 8.40 30.61 -1.20
CA SER A 169 8.12 29.79 0.00
C SER A 169 6.68 29.27 0.03
N ILE A 170 5.70 30.09 -0.37
CA ILE A 170 4.29 29.67 -0.46
C ILE A 170 4.09 28.63 -1.57
N ARG A 171 4.68 28.82 -2.75
CA ARG A 171 4.63 27.84 -3.86
C ARG A 171 5.20 26.50 -3.45
N TYR A 172 6.37 26.49 -2.79
CA TYR A 172 6.97 25.28 -2.26
C TYR A 172 6.05 24.53 -1.27
N LYS A 173 5.31 25.28 -0.43
CA LYS A 173 4.39 24.70 0.56
C LYS A 173 3.04 24.25 -0.01
N ILE A 174 2.60 24.84 -1.12
CA ILE A 174 1.35 24.46 -1.80
C ILE A 174 1.57 23.23 -2.72
N LYS A 175 2.83 22.84 -3.00
CA LYS A 175 3.15 21.77 -3.96
C LYS A 175 2.47 22.01 -5.32
N VAL A 176 2.76 23.17 -5.91
CA VAL A 176 2.68 23.38 -7.37
C VAL A 176 4.08 23.27 -7.95
#